data_AF-A0A7V4CZH5-F1
#
_entry.id   AF-A0A7V4CZH5-F1
#
_cell.length_a   1.000
_cell.length_b   1.000
_cell.length_c   1.000
_cell.angle_alpha   90.00
_cell.angle_beta   90.00
_cell.angle_gamma   90.00
#
_symmetry.space_group_name_H-M   'P 1'
#
loop_
_entity.id
_entity.type
_entity.pdbx_description
1 polymer ?
#
loop_
_entity_poly.entity_id
_entity_poly.type
_entity_poly.pdbx_seq_one_letter_code
_entity_poly.pdbx_strand_id
1 'polypeptide(L)'
;MVRLFVALALLAAGALAASAQGVGGLLALPDRETAGSSLVENGGFEARGADGAMAAWKASGPWSLDSAARSGSSALRFGGLAEGQRASTAEQTLTLAPGFYTLEGWVKTSGVGATRPRGGVRLCLDARPRRQWWKCTDTLRGTTEWTRVRQPMLAVTDSRCSPSPTAAPTA
;
A
#
# COMPACT_ATOMS: atom_id res chain seq x y z
N MET A 1 -32.98 -11.58 59.92
CA MET A 1 -32.72 -11.44 58.47
C MET A 1 -31.49 -12.29 58.14
N VAL A 2 -31.70 -13.44 57.49
CA VAL A 2 -30.68 -14.47 57.29
C VAL A 2 -30.10 -14.33 55.88
N ARG A 3 -28.77 -14.22 55.80
CA ARG A 3 -28.01 -14.22 54.53
C ARG A 3 -27.67 -15.66 54.17
N LEU A 4 -28.16 -16.13 53.03
CA LEU A 4 -27.82 -17.44 52.46
C LEU A 4 -26.69 -17.25 51.44
N PHE A 5 -25.51 -17.79 51.76
CA PHE A 5 -24.42 -17.97 50.80
C PHE A 5 -24.54 -19.37 50.18
N VAL A 6 -24.84 -19.45 48.89
CA VAL A 6 -24.72 -20.69 48.12
C VAL A 6 -23.40 -20.62 47.35
N ALA A 7 -22.43 -21.41 47.79
CA ALA A 7 -21.23 -21.70 47.02
C ALA A 7 -21.58 -22.77 45.98
N LEU A 8 -21.64 -22.37 44.71
CA LEU A 8 -21.77 -23.30 43.60
C LEU A 8 -20.39 -23.47 42.95
N ALA A 9 -19.73 -24.58 43.25
CA ALA A 9 -18.53 -25.02 42.57
C ALA A 9 -18.94 -25.60 41.21
N LEU A 10 -18.75 -24.86 40.12
CA LEU A 10 -18.82 -25.42 38.77
C LEU A 10 -17.43 -25.86 38.31
N LEU A 11 -17.37 -27.12 37.91
CA LEU A 11 -16.19 -27.78 37.36
C LEU A 11 -15.62 -27.00 36.16
N ALA A 12 -14.32 -26.76 36.22
CA ALA A 12 -13.55 -26.34 35.06
C ALA A 12 -13.53 -27.47 34.04
N ALA A 13 -14.32 -27.35 32.98
CA ALA A 13 -14.14 -28.15 31.77
C ALA A 13 -12.85 -27.68 31.10
N GLY A 14 -11.77 -28.42 31.31
CA GLY A 14 -10.52 -28.23 30.58
C GLY A 14 -10.76 -28.44 29.09
N ALA A 15 -10.80 -27.35 28.33
CA ALA A 15 -10.65 -27.42 26.89
C ALA A 15 -9.23 -27.95 26.62
N LEU A 16 -9.14 -29.23 26.22
CA LEU A 16 -7.96 -29.74 25.54
C LEU A 16 -7.75 -28.84 24.32
N ALA A 17 -6.79 -27.92 24.43
CA ALA A 17 -6.28 -27.22 23.28
C ALA A 17 -5.70 -28.27 22.33
N ALA A 18 -6.48 -28.63 21.31
CA ALA A 18 -5.98 -29.36 20.18
C ALA A 18 -4.88 -28.48 19.57
N SER A 19 -3.63 -28.86 19.82
CA SER A 19 -2.51 -28.29 19.09
C SER A 19 -2.68 -28.74 17.65
N ALA A 20 -3.14 -27.82 16.79
CA ALA A 20 -3.05 -27.98 15.35
C ALA A 20 -1.56 -27.97 15.01
N GLN A 21 -0.94 -29.14 15.10
CA GLN A 21 0.40 -29.39 14.59
C GLN A 21 0.28 -29.27 13.07
N GLY A 22 0.71 -28.12 12.54
CA GLY A 22 0.68 -27.83 11.12
C GLY A 22 1.41 -28.92 10.34
N VAL A 23 0.72 -29.49 9.35
CA VAL A 23 1.30 -30.39 8.36
C VAL A 23 2.31 -29.58 7.54
N GLY A 24 3.57 -29.59 7.96
CA GLY A 24 4.68 -29.01 7.23
C GLY A 24 5.13 -29.96 6.12
N GLY A 25 4.87 -29.60 4.87
CA GLY A 25 5.40 -30.26 3.68
C GLY A 25 5.46 -29.26 2.53
N LEU A 26 6.10 -29.61 1.41
CA LEU A 26 6.17 -28.77 0.19
C LEU A 26 4.77 -28.42 -0.42
N LEU A 27 3.70 -28.96 0.17
CA LEU A 27 2.30 -28.68 -0.14
C LEU A 27 1.65 -27.70 0.86
N ALA A 28 2.34 -27.35 1.94
CA ALA A 28 1.95 -26.21 2.76
C ALA A 28 2.17 -24.97 1.91
N LEU A 29 1.08 -24.47 1.33
CA LEU A 29 1.05 -23.12 0.80
C LEU A 29 1.62 -22.23 1.91
N PRO A 30 2.71 -21.49 1.66
CA PRO A 30 3.22 -20.56 2.67
C PRO A 30 2.03 -19.70 3.08
N ASP A 31 1.85 -19.53 4.40
CA ASP A 31 0.82 -18.66 4.93
C ASP A 31 0.85 -17.38 4.11
N ARG A 32 -0.30 -17.06 3.49
CA ARG A 32 -0.53 -15.88 2.65
C ARG A 32 0.32 -14.76 3.18
N GLU A 33 1.40 -14.41 2.46
CA GLU A 33 2.45 -13.47 2.91
C GLU A 33 1.81 -12.44 3.83
N THR A 34 2.06 -12.57 5.14
CA THR A 34 1.44 -11.71 6.13
C THR A 34 1.78 -10.30 5.71
N ALA A 35 0.81 -9.57 5.16
CA ALA A 35 1.07 -8.28 4.58
C ALA A 35 1.69 -7.43 5.69
N GLY A 36 2.95 -7.03 5.52
CA GLY A 36 3.61 -6.15 6.47
C GLY A 36 2.76 -4.91 6.68
N SER A 37 2.89 -4.27 7.84
CA SER A 37 2.17 -3.03 8.13
C SER A 37 2.34 -2.03 7.00
N SER A 38 1.23 -1.41 6.57
CA SER A 38 1.28 -0.35 5.56
C SER A 38 2.19 0.77 6.03
N LEU A 39 3.15 1.14 5.19
CA LEU A 39 4.01 2.31 5.42
C LEU A 39 3.37 3.61 4.93
N VAL A 40 2.27 3.51 4.19
CA VAL A 40 1.52 4.65 3.68
C VAL A 40 0.57 5.15 4.76
N GLU A 41 0.72 6.42 5.12
CA GLU A 41 -0.20 7.13 5.99
C GLU A 41 -1.48 7.47 5.24
N ASN A 42 -2.63 7.31 5.91
CA ASN A 42 -3.95 7.60 5.32
C ASN A 42 -4.17 6.96 3.93
N GLY A 43 -3.72 5.71 3.75
CA GLY A 43 -3.90 4.99 2.47
C GLY A 43 -5.36 4.67 2.11
N GLY A 44 -6.26 4.75 3.08
CA GLY A 44 -7.71 4.64 2.89
C GLY A 44 -8.42 5.98 2.64
N PHE A 45 -7.71 7.11 2.70
CA PHE A 45 -8.25 8.46 2.42
C PHE A 45 -9.35 8.95 3.38
N GLU A 46 -9.52 8.33 4.54
CA GLU A 46 -10.55 8.69 5.53
C GLU A 46 -10.19 9.98 6.29
N ALA A 47 -8.90 10.27 6.47
CA ALA A 47 -8.45 11.46 7.20
C ALA A 47 -8.41 12.71 6.29
N ARG A 48 -8.84 13.84 6.86
CA ARG A 48 -8.85 15.17 6.22
C ARG A 48 -7.76 16.06 6.82
N GLY A 49 -7.08 16.82 5.95
CA GLY A 49 -6.14 17.85 6.35
C GLY A 49 -6.84 19.12 6.82
N ALA A 50 -6.06 20.09 7.29
CA ALA A 50 -6.55 21.33 7.91
C ALA A 50 -7.54 22.12 7.05
N ASP A 51 -7.44 22.02 5.72
CA ASP A 51 -8.30 22.74 4.76
C ASP A 51 -9.30 21.83 4.03
N GLY A 52 -9.65 20.68 4.60
CA GLY A 52 -10.47 19.66 3.93
C GLY A 52 -9.76 18.89 2.82
N ALA A 53 -8.46 19.20 2.60
CA ALA A 53 -7.55 18.52 1.70
C ALA A 53 -7.29 17.06 2.13
N MET A 54 -6.62 16.30 1.27
CA MET A 54 -6.24 14.91 1.54
C MET A 54 -5.09 14.89 2.56
N ALA A 55 -5.34 14.39 3.77
CA ALA A 55 -4.27 14.30 4.78
C ALA A 55 -3.16 13.36 4.30
N ALA A 56 -1.89 13.73 4.56
CA ALA A 56 -0.67 12.98 4.20
C ALA A 56 -0.40 12.77 2.69
N TRP A 57 -1.25 13.29 1.80
CA TRP A 57 -1.07 13.17 0.34
C TRP A 57 -0.87 14.54 -0.30
N LYS A 58 0.14 14.64 -1.16
CA LYS A 58 0.34 15.80 -2.04
C LYS A 58 -0.14 15.43 -3.42
N ALA A 59 -1.03 16.22 -3.99
CA ALA A 59 -1.54 15.99 -5.33
C ALA A 59 -1.33 17.21 -6.20
N SER A 60 -1.01 16.98 -7.46
CA SER A 60 -0.90 18.03 -8.49
C SER A 60 -1.97 17.79 -9.54
N GLY A 61 -2.79 18.78 -9.87
CA GLY A 61 -3.87 18.63 -10.86
C GLY A 61 -5.22 18.22 -10.25
N PRO A 62 -6.13 17.64 -11.05
CA PRO A 62 -7.55 17.48 -10.71
C PRO A 62 -7.80 16.24 -9.84
N TRP A 63 -7.25 16.24 -8.62
CA TRP A 63 -7.48 15.22 -7.62
C TRP A 63 -8.47 15.70 -6.56
N SER A 64 -9.38 14.82 -6.15
CA SER A 64 -10.36 15.10 -5.10
C SER A 64 -10.70 13.84 -4.31
N LEU A 65 -11.35 14.03 -3.16
CA LEU A 65 -11.95 12.93 -2.41
C LEU A 65 -13.36 12.65 -2.94
N ASP A 66 -13.67 11.37 -3.09
CA ASP A 66 -14.96 10.86 -3.58
C ASP A 66 -15.52 9.83 -2.57
N SER A 67 -16.84 9.70 -2.50
CA SER A 67 -17.54 8.75 -1.62
C SER A 67 -17.71 7.36 -2.25
N ALA A 68 -17.49 7.23 -3.56
CA ALA A 68 -17.45 5.95 -4.26
C ALA A 68 -16.16 5.20 -3.89
N ALA A 69 -16.07 4.75 -2.64
CA ALA A 69 -14.93 4.05 -2.08
C ALA A 69 -15.01 2.53 -2.30
N ARG A 70 -13.87 1.85 -2.30
CA ARG A 70 -13.83 0.38 -2.27
C ARG A 70 -14.33 -0.16 -0.93
N SER A 71 -13.92 0.51 0.13
CA SER A 71 -14.22 0.21 1.53
C SER A 71 -14.04 1.50 2.32
N GLY A 72 -14.81 1.66 3.40
CA GLY A 72 -14.83 2.93 4.14
C GLY A 72 -15.75 3.94 3.46
N SER A 73 -15.45 5.22 3.66
CA SER A 73 -16.28 6.33 3.21
C SER A 73 -15.62 7.19 2.13
N SER A 74 -14.33 6.99 1.87
CA SER A 74 -13.61 7.83 0.90
C SER A 74 -12.64 7.07 -0.01
N ALA A 75 -12.46 7.61 -1.23
CA ALA A 75 -11.41 7.25 -2.15
C ALA A 75 -10.84 8.49 -2.84
N LEU A 76 -9.60 8.35 -3.31
CA LEU A 76 -8.97 9.34 -4.15
C LEU A 76 -9.45 9.24 -5.60
N ARG A 77 -10.06 10.31 -6.11
CA ARG A 77 -10.54 10.40 -7.49
C ARG A 77 -9.66 11.33 -8.32
N PHE A 78 -9.38 10.89 -9.53
CA PHE A 78 -8.80 11.70 -10.58
C PHE A 78 -9.90 12.18 -11.55
N GLY A 79 -10.00 13.48 -11.76
CA GLY A 79 -10.99 14.10 -12.66
C GLY A 79 -10.68 13.96 -14.16
N GLY A 80 -9.51 13.42 -14.51
CA GLY A 80 -9.02 13.38 -15.90
C GLY A 80 -8.29 14.66 -16.29
N LEU A 81 -7.69 14.67 -17.49
CA LEU A 81 -6.94 15.80 -18.01
C LEU A 81 -7.44 16.18 -19.38
N ALA A 82 -7.34 17.46 -19.72
CA ALA A 82 -7.54 17.93 -21.08
C ALA A 82 -6.44 17.38 -22.00
N GLU A 83 -6.73 17.34 -23.30
CA GLU A 83 -5.75 16.96 -24.31
C GLU A 83 -4.49 17.86 -24.25
N GLY A 84 -3.31 17.25 -24.36
CA GLY A 84 -2.02 17.95 -24.29
C GLY A 84 -1.48 18.20 -22.87
N GLN A 85 -2.26 17.94 -21.82
CA GLN A 85 -1.78 18.10 -20.45
C GLN A 85 -0.89 16.92 -20.00
N ARG A 86 0.11 17.24 -19.16
CA ARG A 86 1.03 16.24 -18.60
C ARG A 86 0.32 15.35 -17.58
N ALA A 87 0.81 14.11 -17.47
CA ALA A 87 0.36 13.18 -16.44
C ALA A 87 0.46 13.82 -15.05
N SER A 88 -0.59 13.65 -14.27
CA SER A 88 -0.76 14.23 -12.94
C SER A 88 -0.60 13.12 -11.89
N THR A 89 -0.04 13.49 -10.74
CA THR A 89 0.30 12.54 -9.67
C THR A 89 -0.29 12.98 -8.34
N ALA A 90 -0.64 11.98 -7.53
CA ALA A 90 -0.84 12.11 -6.10
C ALA A 90 0.20 11.21 -5.41
N GLU A 91 0.94 11.78 -4.46
CA GLU A 91 2.14 11.18 -3.89
C GLU A 91 2.24 11.41 -2.39
N GLN A 92 2.94 10.48 -1.74
CA GLN A 92 3.40 10.58 -0.37
C GLN A 92 4.89 10.27 -0.36
N THR A 93 5.67 11.06 0.38
CA THR A 93 7.10 10.78 0.55
C THR A 93 7.27 9.75 1.65
N LEU A 94 7.92 8.63 1.32
CA LEU A 94 8.18 7.54 2.26
C LEU A 94 9.69 7.44 2.55
N THR A 95 10.04 7.18 3.81
CA THR A 95 11.40 6.80 4.21
C THR A 95 11.47 5.29 4.33
N LEU A 96 12.19 4.64 3.43
CA LEU A 96 12.33 3.19 3.38
C LEU A 96 13.73 2.76 3.82
N ALA A 97 13.80 1.78 4.72
CA ALA A 97 15.03 1.05 4.98
C ALA A 97 15.34 0.10 3.79
N PRO A 98 16.57 -0.42 3.68
CA PRO A 98 16.82 -1.49 2.73
C PRO A 98 15.99 -2.73 3.05
N GLY A 99 15.44 -3.36 2.02
CA GLY A 99 14.59 -4.52 2.16
C GLY A 99 13.75 -4.79 0.91
N PHE A 100 12.85 -5.75 1.02
CA PHE A 100 11.88 -6.07 -0.01
C PHE A 100 10.51 -5.51 0.38
N TYR A 101 9.90 -4.77 -0.54
CA TYR A 101 8.59 -4.17 -0.35
C TYR A 101 7.60 -4.67 -1.40
N THR A 102 6.32 -4.63 -1.05
CA THR A 102 5.23 -4.78 -2.01
C THR A 102 4.56 -3.43 -2.18
N LEU A 103 4.43 -2.97 -3.42
CA LEU A 103 3.57 -1.84 -3.75
C LEU A 103 2.23 -2.37 -4.22
N GLU A 104 1.15 -1.94 -3.59
CA GLU A 104 -0.20 -2.37 -3.96
C GLU A 104 -1.26 -1.36 -3.59
N GLY A 105 -2.40 -1.45 -4.27
CA GLY A 105 -3.56 -0.63 -4.01
C GLY A 105 -4.75 -1.07 -4.84
N TRP A 106 -5.90 -0.48 -4.56
CA TRP A 106 -7.12 -0.71 -5.32
C TRP A 106 -7.37 0.46 -6.26
N VAL A 107 -7.64 0.14 -7.51
CA VAL A 107 -7.90 1.13 -8.55
C VAL A 107 -9.17 0.73 -9.27
N LYS A 108 -10.06 1.70 -9.47
CA LYS A 108 -11.20 1.62 -10.38
C LYS A 108 -11.02 2.73 -11.40
N THR A 109 -11.28 2.44 -12.67
CA THR A 109 -11.20 3.43 -13.75
C THR A 109 -12.57 3.61 -14.40
N SER A 110 -12.70 4.59 -15.30
CA SER A 110 -13.81 4.66 -16.25
C SER A 110 -13.35 5.50 -17.42
N GLY A 111 -13.41 4.97 -18.64
CA GLY A 111 -12.98 5.68 -19.85
C GLY A 111 -11.48 6.02 -19.93
N VAL A 112 -10.64 5.50 -19.02
CA VAL A 112 -9.20 5.80 -19.01
C VAL A 112 -8.43 4.89 -19.97
N GLY A 113 -7.62 5.50 -20.83
CA GLY A 113 -6.62 4.78 -21.65
C GLY A 113 -7.17 4.07 -22.88
N ALA A 114 -8.44 4.28 -23.23
CA ALA A 114 -9.11 3.66 -24.39
C ALA A 114 -8.59 4.17 -25.75
N THR A 115 -8.17 5.44 -25.83
CA THR A 115 -7.81 6.09 -27.12
C THR A 115 -6.32 6.44 -27.24
N ARG A 116 -5.52 6.32 -26.18
CA ARG A 116 -4.08 6.65 -26.21
C ARG A 116 -3.21 5.51 -25.66
N PRO A 117 -2.16 5.09 -26.39
CA PRO A 117 -1.29 3.99 -25.96
C PRO A 117 -0.48 4.30 -24.70
N ARG A 118 -0.37 5.57 -24.28
CA ARG A 118 0.25 5.98 -23.00
C ARG A 118 -0.75 6.38 -21.91
N GLY A 119 -2.05 6.34 -22.18
CA GLY A 119 -3.09 6.68 -21.21
C GLY A 119 -3.37 5.53 -20.25
N GLY A 120 -3.48 5.78 -18.96
CA GLY A 120 -3.72 4.73 -17.98
C GLY A 120 -3.35 5.18 -16.57
N VAL A 121 -3.62 4.32 -15.60
CA VAL A 121 -3.27 4.53 -14.19
C VAL A 121 -2.26 3.47 -13.77
N ARG A 122 -1.27 3.86 -12.97
CA ARG A 122 -0.30 2.95 -12.35
C ARG A 122 0.11 3.49 -11.00
N LEU A 123 0.45 2.59 -10.09
CA LEU A 123 1.12 2.96 -8.85
C LEU A 123 2.62 2.88 -9.09
N CYS A 124 3.37 3.87 -8.61
CA CYS A 124 4.82 3.89 -8.74
C CYS A 124 5.47 4.15 -7.39
N LEU A 125 6.54 3.42 -7.10
CA LEU A 125 7.55 3.81 -6.13
C LEU A 125 8.65 4.51 -6.92
N ASP A 126 8.79 5.82 -6.71
CA ASP A 126 9.70 6.70 -7.46
C ASP A 126 10.72 7.32 -6.50
N ALA A 127 12.01 7.08 -6.76
CA ALA A 127 13.11 7.66 -6.01
C ALA A 127 13.87 8.73 -6.81
N ARG A 128 13.33 9.18 -7.95
CA ARG A 128 13.90 10.29 -8.73
C ARG A 128 13.67 11.64 -8.04
N PRO A 129 14.52 12.64 -8.33
CA PRO A 129 15.78 12.53 -9.08
C PRO A 129 16.90 11.92 -8.24
N ARG A 130 16.71 11.76 -6.92
CA ARG A 130 17.77 11.42 -5.96
C ARG A 130 18.46 10.09 -6.23
N ARG A 131 17.75 9.07 -6.69
CA ARG A 131 18.30 7.71 -6.92
C ARG A 131 18.03 7.13 -8.31
N GLN A 132 17.65 7.97 -9.29
CA GLN A 132 17.39 7.57 -10.69
C GLN A 132 16.72 6.20 -10.88
N TRP A 133 15.78 5.87 -9.99
CA TRP A 133 15.16 4.55 -9.89
C TRP A 133 13.67 4.73 -9.67
N TRP A 134 12.88 3.96 -10.40
CA TRP A 134 11.45 3.88 -10.23
C TRP A 134 10.96 2.50 -10.63
N LYS A 135 9.94 2.01 -9.93
CA LYS A 135 9.20 0.80 -10.28
C LYS A 135 7.73 1.08 -10.19
N CYS A 136 6.97 0.58 -11.15
CA CYS A 136 5.53 0.78 -11.21
C CYS A 136 4.82 -0.56 -11.42
N THR A 137 3.55 -0.60 -11.05
CA THR A 137 2.64 -1.66 -11.47
C THR A 137 2.42 -1.60 -12.98
N ASP A 138 1.81 -2.65 -13.53
CA ASP A 138 1.22 -2.60 -14.87
C ASP A 138 0.24 -1.43 -15.01
N THR A 139 0.13 -0.94 -16.24
CA THR A 139 -0.76 0.18 -16.55
C THR A 139 -2.19 -0.32 -16.67
N LEU A 140 -3.04 0.10 -15.74
CA LEU A 140 -4.46 -0.23 -15.73
C LEU A 140 -5.25 0.69 -16.68
N ARG A 141 -6.17 0.08 -17.42
CA ARG A 141 -7.05 0.74 -18.40
C ARG A 141 -8.42 0.10 -18.33
N GLY A 142 -9.47 0.90 -18.52
CA GLY A 142 -10.81 0.39 -18.81
C GLY A 142 -11.41 -0.61 -17.80
N THR A 143 -10.99 -0.61 -16.54
CA THR A 143 -11.67 -1.39 -15.48
C THR A 143 -12.97 -0.71 -15.11
N THR A 144 -14.06 -1.46 -14.95
CA THR A 144 -15.33 -0.97 -14.39
C THR A 144 -15.46 -1.29 -12.89
N GLU A 145 -14.68 -2.26 -12.41
CA GLU A 145 -14.66 -2.72 -11.03
C GLU A 145 -13.36 -2.41 -10.33
N TRP A 146 -13.43 -2.35 -9.00
CA TRP A 146 -12.25 -2.21 -8.15
C TRP A 146 -11.30 -3.38 -8.37
N THR A 147 -10.12 -3.06 -8.89
CA THR A 147 -9.10 -4.04 -9.23
C THR A 147 -7.88 -3.80 -8.34
N ARG A 148 -7.36 -4.85 -7.71
CA ARG A 148 -6.12 -4.77 -6.94
C ARG A 148 -4.96 -4.79 -7.92
N VAL A 149 -4.16 -3.73 -7.92
CA VAL A 149 -2.88 -3.68 -8.63
C VAL A 149 -1.76 -3.94 -7.64
N ARG A 150 -0.76 -4.71 -8.05
CA ARG A 150 0.33 -5.16 -7.18
C ARG A 150 1.64 -5.26 -7.94
N GLN A 151 2.71 -4.81 -7.30
CA GLN A 151 4.09 -5.01 -7.70
C GLN A 151 4.86 -5.58 -6.50
N PRO A 152 5.04 -6.90 -6.43
CA PRO A 152 5.74 -7.54 -5.32
C PRO A 152 7.27 -7.43 -5.48
N MET A 153 7.99 -7.78 -4.40
CA MET A 153 9.46 -7.95 -4.38
C MET A 153 10.24 -6.75 -4.92
N LEU A 154 9.82 -5.54 -4.56
CA LEU A 154 10.58 -4.32 -4.82
C LEU A 154 11.79 -4.27 -3.90
N ALA A 155 12.96 -4.58 -4.44
CA ALA A 155 14.22 -4.43 -3.73
C ALA A 155 14.59 -2.94 -3.58
N VAL A 156 14.64 -2.47 -2.33
CA VAL A 156 15.29 -1.23 -1.94
C VAL A 156 16.63 -1.63 -1.35
N THR A 157 17.70 -1.37 -2.08
CA THR A 157 19.01 -1.97 -1.77
C THR A 157 19.92 -1.08 -0.94
N ASP A 158 19.57 0.17 -0.70
CA ASP A 158 20.55 1.15 -0.25
C ASP A 158 20.21 1.84 1.06
N SER A 159 21.12 1.68 2.04
CA SER A 159 21.08 2.35 3.35
C SER A 159 22.14 3.44 3.52
N ARG A 160 23.16 3.60 2.66
CA ARG A 160 24.31 4.46 3.04
C ARG A 160 25.07 5.06 1.86
N CYS A 161 25.57 6.28 2.08
CA CYS A 161 26.90 6.70 1.62
C CYS A 161 27.87 5.50 1.61
N SER A 162 28.32 5.10 0.42
CA SER A 162 29.60 4.42 0.31
C SER A 162 30.66 5.52 0.24
N PRO A 163 31.67 5.59 1.14
CA PRO A 163 32.84 6.41 0.84
C PRO A 163 33.46 5.83 -0.43
N SER A 164 33.58 6.68 -1.45
CA SER A 164 34.34 6.37 -2.67
C SER A 164 35.67 5.72 -2.26
N PRO A 165 36.14 4.64 -2.91
CA PRO A 165 37.46 4.12 -2.63
C PRO A 165 38.47 5.25 -2.88
N THR A 166 39.05 5.77 -1.81
CA THR A 166 40.15 6.74 -1.84
C THR A 166 41.20 6.19 -2.78
N ALA A 167 41.51 6.93 -3.85
CA ALA A 167 42.60 6.61 -4.74
C ALA A 167 43.87 6.44 -3.90
N ALA A 168 44.53 5.29 -4.04
CA ALA A 168 45.81 5.03 -3.40
C ALA A 168 46.81 6.11 -3.84
N PRO A 169 47.63 6.67 -2.93
CA PRO A 169 48.71 7.55 -3.34
C PRO A 169 49.71 6.75 -4.18
N THR A 170 49.97 7.23 -5.39
CA THR A 170 51.08 6.79 -6.22
C THR A 170 52.38 7.07 -5.46
N ALA A 171 53.17 6.02 -5.26
CA ALA A 171 54.55 6.13 -4.76
C ALA A 171 55.46 6.81 -5.79
#